data_AF-A0A0V7Z176-F1
#
_entry.id   AF-A0A0V7Z176-F1
#
_cell.length_a   1.000
_cell.length_b   1.000
_cell.length_c   1.000
_cell.angle_alpha   90.00
_cell.angle_beta   90.00
_cell.angle_gamma   90.00
#
_symmetry.space_group_name_H-M   'P 1'
#
loop_
_entity.id
_entity.type
_entity.pdbx_description
1 polymer ?
#
loop_
_entity_poly.entity_id
_entity_poly.type
_entity_poly.pdbx_seq_one_letter_code
_entity_poly.pdbx_strand_id
1 'polypeptide(L)'
;MATLLADPFGRQLLSLLTAEYGLPGDPGRRALRHELQQLQLRAEAGSAPRPVRMAIRAALSALRAEFSGPCPVVPAAAVPECRAVEGGPQPAL
;
A
#
# COMPACT_ATOMS: atom_id res chain seq x y z
N MET A 1 3.46 -1.36 -16.45
CA MET A 1 4.66 -0.58 -16.08
C MET A 1 4.83 0.70 -16.91
N ALA A 2 4.58 0.69 -18.23
CA ALA A 2 4.74 1.88 -19.09
C ALA A 2 4.01 3.14 -18.59
N THR A 3 2.81 3.01 -18.02
CA THR A 3 2.02 4.14 -17.49
C THR A 3 2.68 4.83 -16.29
N LEU A 4 3.37 4.08 -15.42
CA LEU A 4 4.08 4.66 -14.26
C LEU A 4 5.31 5.46 -14.71
N LEU A 5 5.98 5.01 -15.78
CA LEU A 5 7.11 5.71 -16.35
C LEU A 5 6.69 6.89 -17.25
N ALA A 6 5.47 6.88 -17.78
CA ALA A 6 4.95 7.99 -18.58
C ALA A 6 4.36 9.11 -17.72
N ASP A 7 3.81 8.77 -16.56
CA ASP A 7 3.13 9.72 -15.67
C ASP A 7 4.10 10.38 -14.66
N PRO A 8 4.01 11.70 -14.45
CA PRO A 8 4.91 12.40 -13.52
C PRO A 8 4.77 11.92 -12.07
N PHE A 9 3.55 11.60 -11.61
CA PHE A 9 3.34 11.06 -10.26
C PHE A 9 3.87 9.63 -10.15
N GLY A 10 3.77 8.84 -11.23
CA GLY A 10 4.35 7.51 -11.31
C GLY A 10 5.88 7.52 -11.21
N ARG A 11 6.55 8.45 -11.90
CA ARG A 11 8.02 8.64 -11.76
C ARG A 11 8.41 9.06 -10.36
N GLN A 12 7.65 9.98 -9.76
CA GLN A 12 7.91 10.45 -8.42
C GLN A 12 7.73 9.34 -7.38
N LEU A 13 6.72 8.49 -7.54
CA LEU A 13 6.55 7.28 -6.74
C LEU A 13 7.78 6.36 -6.83
N LEU A 14 8.24 6.08 -8.05
CA LEU A 14 9.41 5.22 -8.25
C LEU A 14 10.66 5.79 -7.59
N SER A 15 10.89 7.11 -7.72
CA SER A 15 11.99 7.81 -7.07
C SER A 15 11.96 7.64 -5.54
N LEU A 16 10.77 7.82 -4.93
CA LEU A 16 10.55 7.61 -3.49
C LEU A 16 10.71 6.15 -3.06
N LEU A 17 10.51 5.17 -3.94
CA LEU A 17 10.70 3.76 -3.60
C LEU A 17 12.16 3.30 -3.76
N THR A 18 12.92 3.98 -4.61
CA THR A 18 14.34 3.68 -4.84
C THR A 18 15.30 4.44 -3.92
N ALA A 19 14.85 5.50 -3.27
CA ALA A 19 15.69 6.24 -2.33
C ALA A 19 15.92 5.46 -1.02
N GLU A 20 17.10 5.62 -0.42
CA GLU A 20 17.44 5.00 0.85
C GLU A 20 16.81 5.79 2.01
N TYR A 21 15.77 5.22 2.63
CA TYR A 21 15.08 5.82 3.78
C TYR A 21 15.41 5.16 5.13
N GLY A 22 16.44 4.31 5.16
CA GLY A 22 16.88 3.60 6.36
C GLY A 22 15.98 2.41 6.74
N LEU A 23 16.24 1.87 7.92
CA LEU A 23 15.60 0.68 8.46
C LEU A 23 14.18 0.98 9.00
N PRO A 24 13.34 -0.05 9.20
CA PRO A 24 12.06 0.08 9.88
C PRO A 24 12.25 0.73 11.27
N GLY A 25 11.68 1.92 11.47
CA GLY A 25 11.82 2.69 12.71
C GLY A 25 12.61 3.99 12.58
N ASP A 26 13.38 4.14 11.50
CA ASP A 26 14.17 5.35 11.28
C ASP A 26 13.29 6.58 10.96
N PRO A 27 13.77 7.80 11.29
CA PRO A 27 13.09 9.03 10.91
C PRO A 27 12.95 9.16 9.38
N GLY A 28 13.91 8.61 8.61
CA GLY A 28 13.86 8.56 7.15
C GLY A 28 12.60 7.85 6.63
N ARG A 29 12.18 6.76 7.28
CA ARG A 29 10.94 6.06 6.92
C ARG A 29 9.67 6.82 7.24
N ARG A 30 9.66 7.61 8.32
CA ARG A 30 8.53 8.51 8.61
C ARG A 30 8.41 9.57 7.53
N ALA A 31 9.55 10.11 7.08
CA ALA A 31 9.59 11.04 5.95
C ALA A 31 9.07 10.39 4.66
N LEU A 32 9.51 9.17 4.31
CA LEU A 32 9.00 8.43 3.16
C LEU A 32 7.47 8.24 3.21
N ARG A 33 6.93 7.83 4.36
CA ARG A 33 5.49 7.68 4.53
C ARG A 33 4.77 9.01 4.30
N HIS A 34 5.30 10.10 4.85
CA HIS A 34 4.71 11.42 4.67
C HIS A 34 4.74 11.84 3.20
N GLU A 35 5.86 11.66 2.51
CA GLU A 35 6.00 11.96 1.07
C GLU A 35 5.01 11.16 0.21
N LEU A 36 4.83 9.86 0.50
CA LEU A 36 3.86 9.03 -0.22
C LEU A 36 2.40 9.44 0.04
N GLN A 37 2.07 9.90 1.25
CA GLN A 37 0.75 10.45 1.55
C GLN A 37 0.51 11.76 0.82
N GLN A 38 1.50 12.66 0.79
CA GLN A 38 1.42 13.89 0.00
C GLN A 38 1.29 13.59 -1.49
N LEU A 39 2.03 12.60 -1.99
CA LEU A 39 1.94 12.16 -3.38
C LEU A 39 0.54 11.62 -3.71
N GLN A 40 -0.07 10.85 -2.81
CA GLN A 40 -1.45 10.37 -2.98
C GLN A 40 -2.44 11.54 -3.11
N LEU A 41 -2.35 12.53 -2.22
CA LEU A 41 -3.24 13.69 -2.24
C LEU A 41 -3.10 14.48 -3.55
N ARG A 42 -1.86 14.71 -4.01
CA ARG A 42 -1.59 15.40 -5.27
C ARG A 42 -2.06 14.60 -6.48
N ALA A 43 -1.87 13.28 -6.47
CA ALA A 43 -2.33 12.40 -7.53
C ALA A 43 -3.87 12.33 -7.59
N GLU A 44 -4.56 12.36 -6.45
CA GLU A 44 -6.02 12.42 -6.40
C GLU A 44 -6.54 13.79 -6.88
N ALA A 45 -5.96 14.89 -6.41
CA ALA A 45 -6.31 16.25 -6.85
C ALA A 45 -6.03 16.47 -8.35
N GLY A 46 -4.94 15.91 -8.87
CA GLY A 46 -4.54 15.98 -10.28
C GLY A 46 -5.23 14.98 -11.20
N SER A 47 -6.20 14.20 -10.71
CA SER A 47 -6.86 13.12 -11.48
C SER A 47 -5.87 12.16 -12.15
N ALA A 48 -4.82 11.76 -11.42
CA ALA A 48 -3.82 10.82 -11.92
C ALA A 48 -4.47 9.50 -12.37
N PRO A 49 -3.90 8.85 -13.38
CA PRO A 49 -4.46 7.63 -13.96
C PRO A 49 -4.56 6.53 -12.89
N ARG A 50 -5.63 5.72 -12.98
CA ARG A 50 -5.95 4.67 -12.00
C ARG A 50 -4.75 3.77 -11.63
N PRO A 51 -3.90 3.31 -12.57
CA PRO A 51 -2.72 2.51 -12.24
C PRO A 51 -1.75 3.20 -11.29
N VAL A 52 -1.55 4.52 -11.45
CA VAL A 52 -0.65 5.32 -10.60
C VAL A 52 -1.23 5.45 -9.20
N ARG A 53 -2.53 5.77 -9.09
CA ARG A 53 -3.21 5.83 -7.79
C ARG A 53 -3.17 4.49 -7.04
N MET A 54 -3.34 3.37 -7.76
CA MET A 54 -3.24 2.04 -7.16
C MET A 54 -1.81 1.72 -6.68
N ALA A 55 -0.79 2.09 -7.45
CA ALA A 55 0.60 1.88 -7.07
C ALA A 55 0.99 2.68 -5.81
N ILE A 56 0.55 3.95 -5.71
CA ILE A 56 0.77 4.77 -4.51
C ILE A 56 0.11 4.15 -3.27
N ARG A 57 -1.13 3.65 -3.41
CA ARG A 57 -1.82 2.94 -2.32
C ARG A 57 -1.10 1.65 -1.91
N ALA A 58 -0.61 0.88 -2.88
CA ALA A 58 0.15 -0.35 -2.60
C ALA A 58 1.44 -0.05 -1.82
N ALA A 59 2.18 1.01 -2.19
CA ALA A 59 3.38 1.44 -1.47
C ALA A 59 3.07 1.87 -0.02
N LEU A 60 1.98 2.61 0.20
CA LEU A 60 1.54 2.98 1.54
C LEU A 60 1.13 1.78 2.39
N SER A 61 0.46 0.79 1.78
CA SER A 61 0.11 -0.46 2.46
C SER A 61 1.33 -1.29 2.82
N ALA A 62 2.33 -1.39 1.93
CA ALA A 62 3.58 -2.08 2.19
C ALA A 62 4.32 -1.46 3.39
N LEU A 63 4.42 -0.13 3.44
CA LEU A 63 5.02 0.55 4.59
C LEU A 63 4.26 0.29 5.90
N ARG A 64 2.93 0.24 5.87
CA ARG A 64 2.15 -0.11 7.08
C ARG A 64 2.39 -1.55 7.53
N ALA A 65 2.52 -2.48 6.58
CA ALA A 65 2.81 -3.90 6.86
C ALA A 65 4.24 -4.14 7.38
N GLU A 66 5.13 -3.15 7.31
CA GLU A 66 6.46 -3.22 7.93
C GLU A 66 6.46 -2.72 9.38
N PHE A 67 5.47 -1.91 9.78
CA PHE A 67 5.31 -1.41 11.15
C PHE A 67 4.28 -2.20 11.98
N SER A 68 3.31 -2.85 11.34
CA SER A 68 2.57 -3.97 11.94
C SER A 68 3.34 -5.23 11.61
N GLY A 69 3.74 -6.04 12.59
CA GLY A 69 4.36 -7.35 12.34
C GLY A 69 3.58 -8.20 11.31
N PRO A 70 4.16 -9.30 10.80
CA PRO A 70 3.86 -9.90 9.49
C PRO A 70 2.36 -10.07 9.25
N CYS A 71 1.76 -9.08 8.61
CA CYS A 71 0.42 -9.21 8.06
C CYS A 71 0.58 -9.73 6.63
N PRO A 72 0.00 -10.89 6.29
CA PRO A 72 0.12 -11.44 4.95
C PRO A 72 -0.49 -10.44 3.96
N VAL A 73 0.35 -9.89 3.10
CA VAL A 73 -0.08 -9.20 1.88
C VAL A 73 -0.79 -10.26 1.04
N VAL A 74 -2.11 -10.26 1.10
CA VAL A 74 -2.95 -10.96 0.13
C VAL A 74 -2.79 -10.21 -1.20
N PRO A 75 -2.26 -10.86 -2.26
CA PRO A 75 -2.23 -10.23 -3.56
C PRO A 75 -3.66 -9.98 -4.02
N ALA A 76 -3.90 -8.76 -4.53
CA ALA A 76 -5.18 -8.30 -5.03
C ALA A 76 -5.60 -9.07 -6.31
N ALA A 77 -6.04 -10.31 -6.13
CA ALA A 77 -6.70 -11.14 -7.13
C ALA A 77 -7.60 -12.19 -6.44
N ALA A 78 -8.36 -11.81 -5.42
CA ALA A 78 -9.56 -12.53 -4.99
C ALA A 78 -10.36 -11.66 -4.02
N VAL A 79 -11.51 -11.17 -4.46
CA VAL A 79 -12.64 -10.83 -3.57
C VAL A 79 -13.87 -11.46 -4.23
N PRO A 80 -14.91 -11.88 -3.50
CA PRO A 80 -15.07 -11.91 -2.04
C PRO A 80 -15.57 -13.26 -1.51
N GLU A 81 -15.38 -13.56 -0.22
CA GLU A 81 -16.49 -14.02 0.62
C GLU A 81 -16.10 -13.90 2.10
N CYS A 82 -16.50 -12.78 2.69
CA CYS A 82 -16.77 -12.74 4.11
C CYS A 82 -17.99 -13.64 4.36
N ARG A 83 -17.78 -14.83 4.91
CA ARG A 83 -18.83 -15.54 5.62
C ARG A 83 -18.40 -15.76 7.04
N ALA A 84 -18.70 -14.75 7.86
CA ALA A 84 -18.91 -14.98 9.28
C ALA A 84 -20.08 -15.96 9.42
N VAL A 85 -19.85 -17.10 10.09
CA VAL A 85 -20.92 -17.78 10.80
C VAL A 85 -20.37 -18.26 12.15
N GLU A 86 -20.90 -17.62 13.18
CA GLU A 86 -20.96 -18.10 14.56
C GLU A 86 -21.52 -19.53 14.62
N GLY A 87 -21.04 -20.37 15.55
CA GLY A 87 -21.69 -21.64 15.85
C GLY A 87 -20.82 -22.53 16.75
N GLY A 88 -21.15 -22.58 18.04
CA GLY A 88 -20.37 -23.25 19.08
C GLY A 88 -20.29 -24.79 18.98
N PRO A 89 -19.43 -25.42 19.80
CA PRO A 89 -19.34 -26.87 19.84
C PRO A 89 -20.51 -27.45 20.64
N GLN A 90 -21.42 -28.16 19.98
CA GLN A 90 -22.15 -29.26 20.62
C GLN A 90 -21.26 -30.51 20.56
N PRO A 91 -20.91 -31.16 21.68
CA PRO A 91 -20.49 -32.54 21.66
C PRO A 91 -21.71 -33.45 21.86
N ALA A 92 -21.95 -34.31 20.88
CA ALA A 92 -22.78 -35.50 21.01
C ALA A 92 -21.87 -36.73 20.87
N LEU A 93 -21.65 -37.43 21.99
CA LEU A 93 -21.56 -38.90 22.16
C LEU A 93 -20.96 -39.21 23.54
#